data_AF-A0A2V5NC40-F1
#
_entry.id   AF-A0A2V5NC40-F1
#
_cell.length_a   1.000
_cell.length_b   1.000
_cell.length_c   1.000
_cell.angle_alpha   90.00
_cell.angle_beta   90.00
_cell.angle_gamma   90.00
#
_symmetry.space_group_name_H-M   'P 1'
#
loop_
_entity.id
_entity.type
_entity.pdbx_description
1 polymer ?
#
loop_
_entity_poly.entity_id
_entity_poly.type
_entity_poly.pdbx_seq_one_letter_code
_entity_poly.pdbx_strand_id
1 'polypeptide(L)'
;MSDLKPLSREAIPAALEKAERYRLLNEPAEAESICLDVLRTDPENQSALITLLLAVTDRFGKGYGVSDTQAKELLARVKGEYERAYYTGILAERRAKAKLAQGTPGSRHYAYDGFREAMNWFEKAEALRPAGNDDALLRWNTCARIIEKNRLVAREEENVEPPLE
;
A
#
# COMPACT_ATOMS: atom_id res chain seq x y z
N MET A 1 -1.53 29.14 -10.88
CA MET A 1 -1.71 28.25 -9.72
C MET A 1 -2.07 29.13 -8.55
N SER A 2 -3.10 28.78 -7.78
CA SER A 2 -3.49 29.53 -6.58
C SER A 2 -2.58 29.13 -5.42
N ASP A 3 -2.16 30.09 -4.60
CA ASP A 3 -1.39 29.79 -3.40
C ASP A 3 -2.27 29.03 -2.38
N LEU A 4 -1.74 27.90 -1.89
CA LEU A 4 -2.43 27.09 -0.89
C LEU A 4 -2.36 27.77 0.48
N LYS A 5 -3.51 27.83 1.17
CA LYS A 5 -3.58 28.41 2.52
C LYS A 5 -2.85 27.50 3.51
N PRO A 6 -1.95 28.02 4.37
CA PRO A 6 -1.21 27.18 5.31
C PRO A 6 -2.14 26.60 6.39
N LEU A 7 -1.89 25.36 6.78
CA LEU A 7 -2.55 24.72 7.92
C LEU A 7 -1.81 25.11 9.21
N SER A 8 -2.54 25.55 10.23
CA SER A 8 -1.94 25.83 11.54
C SER A 8 -1.51 24.53 12.24
N ARG A 9 -0.46 24.58 13.07
CA ARG A 9 0.08 23.38 13.74
C ARG A 9 -0.94 22.77 14.71
N GLU A 10 -1.74 23.62 15.34
CA GLU A 10 -2.77 23.23 16.31
C GLU A 10 -3.93 22.46 15.64
N ALA A 11 -4.12 22.66 14.32
CA ALA A 11 -5.16 21.97 13.56
C ALA A 11 -4.74 20.57 13.09
N ILE A 12 -3.46 20.19 13.21
CA ILE A 12 -2.94 18.91 12.70
C ILE A 12 -3.70 17.69 13.26
N PRO A 13 -3.94 17.56 14.59
CA PRO A 13 -4.65 16.39 15.12
C PRO A 13 -6.05 16.23 14.52
N ALA A 14 -6.82 17.33 14.43
CA ALA A 14 -8.16 17.32 13.85
C ALA A 14 -8.14 17.06 12.33
N ALA A 15 -7.10 17.50 11.63
CA ALA A 15 -6.92 17.21 10.21
C ALA A 15 -6.65 15.72 9.96
N LEU A 16 -5.79 15.09 10.77
CA LEU A 16 -5.51 13.65 10.69
C LEU A 16 -6.75 12.81 10.95
N GLU A 17 -7.54 13.15 11.96
CA GLU A 17 -8.81 12.45 12.24
C GLU A 17 -9.78 12.56 11.05
N LYS A 18 -9.87 13.74 10.41
CA LYS A 18 -10.67 13.91 9.19
C LYS A 18 -10.14 13.05 8.04
N ALA A 19 -8.83 13.01 7.82
CA ALA A 19 -8.22 12.20 6.77
C ALA A 19 -8.54 10.70 6.96
N GLU A 20 -8.48 10.20 8.19
CA GLU A 20 -8.89 8.82 8.50
C GLU A 20 -10.38 8.57 8.20
N ARG A 21 -11.26 9.47 8.64
CA ARG A 21 -12.71 9.38 8.36
C ARG A 21 -13.01 9.38 6.86
N TYR A 22 -12.36 10.25 6.08
CA TYR A 22 -12.52 10.26 4.62
C TYR A 22 -12.11 8.95 3.98
N ARG A 23 -11.01 8.32 4.44
CA ARG A 23 -10.64 6.98 3.97
C ARG A 23 -11.71 5.93 4.30
N LEU A 24 -12.30 5.97 5.49
CA LEU A 24 -13.40 5.07 5.88
C LEU A 24 -14.67 5.29 5.04
N LEU A 25 -14.91 6.51 4.58
CA LEU A 25 -15.98 6.86 3.63
C LEU A 25 -15.64 6.53 2.17
N ASN A 26 -14.48 5.90 1.91
CA ASN A 26 -13.98 5.60 0.57
C ASN A 26 -13.73 6.86 -0.29
N GLU A 27 -13.32 7.95 0.35
CA GLU A 27 -12.93 9.26 -0.20
C GLU A 27 -11.40 9.48 -0.06
N PRO A 28 -10.56 8.72 -0.80
CA PRO A 28 -9.10 8.76 -0.61
C PRO A 28 -8.44 10.03 -1.18
N ALA A 29 -9.06 10.72 -2.13
CA ALA A 29 -8.48 11.94 -2.70
C ALA A 29 -8.52 13.10 -1.70
N GLU A 30 -9.58 13.17 -0.91
CA GLU A 30 -9.81 14.10 0.18
C GLU A 30 -8.80 13.85 1.30
N ALA A 31 -8.61 12.57 1.67
CA ALA A 31 -7.60 12.18 2.64
C ALA A 31 -6.17 12.50 2.18
N GLU A 32 -5.84 12.23 0.91
CA GLU A 32 -4.56 12.57 0.30
C GLU A 32 -4.29 14.08 0.38
N SER A 33 -5.28 14.89 -0.04
CA SER A 33 -5.20 16.35 0.01
C SER A 33 -4.89 16.88 1.42
N ILE A 34 -5.63 16.38 2.42
CA ILE A 34 -5.41 16.78 3.82
C ILE A 34 -4.02 16.38 4.32
N CYS A 35 -3.55 15.17 3.98
CA CYS A 35 -2.24 14.72 4.43
C CYS A 35 -1.09 15.54 3.79
N LEU A 36 -1.25 15.98 2.53
CA LEU A 36 -0.29 16.88 1.89
C LEU A 36 -0.22 18.24 2.60
N ASP A 37 -1.36 18.79 3.04
CA ASP A 37 -1.38 20.02 3.83
C ASP A 37 -0.72 19.85 5.21
N VAL A 38 -0.97 18.72 5.88
CA VAL A 38 -0.29 18.38 7.15
C VAL A 38 1.22 18.28 6.94
N LEU A 39 1.67 17.56 5.91
CA LEU A 39 3.10 17.37 5.63
C LEU A 39 3.80 18.65 5.16
N ARG A 40 3.07 19.62 4.60
CA ARG A 40 3.62 20.97 4.34
C ARG A 40 3.92 21.72 5.63
N THR A 41 3.09 21.54 6.66
CA THR A 41 3.27 22.19 7.98
C THR A 41 4.24 21.42 8.89
N ASP A 42 4.19 20.09 8.84
CA ASP A 42 5.01 19.16 9.62
C ASP A 42 5.51 18.00 8.74
N PRO A 43 6.66 18.16 8.05
CA PRO A 43 7.15 17.17 7.09
C PRO A 43 7.48 15.79 7.69
N GLU A 44 7.75 15.71 8.99
CA GLU A 44 8.18 14.47 9.64
C GLU A 44 7.03 13.71 10.32
N ASN A 45 5.80 14.20 10.16
CA ASN A 45 4.61 13.64 10.77
C ASN A 45 4.32 12.21 10.28
N GLN A 46 4.59 11.22 11.13
CA GLN A 46 4.49 9.80 10.77
C GLN A 46 3.04 9.37 10.47
N SER A 47 2.07 9.88 11.23
CA SER A 47 0.66 9.59 11.00
C SER A 47 0.18 10.11 9.65
N ALA A 48 0.63 11.30 9.25
CA ALA A 48 0.32 11.86 7.92
C ALA A 48 0.99 11.07 6.79
N LEU A 49 2.26 10.65 6.95
CA LEU A 49 2.96 9.84 5.95
C LEU A 49 2.27 8.49 5.72
N ILE A 50 1.93 7.80 6.80
CA ILE A 50 1.22 6.52 6.76
C ILE A 50 -0.16 6.69 6.14
N THR A 51 -0.92 7.69 6.59
CA THR A 51 -2.28 7.94 6.08
C THR A 51 -2.25 8.31 4.60
N LEU A 52 -1.29 9.12 4.17
CA LEU A 52 -1.08 9.48 2.77
C LEU A 52 -0.73 8.24 1.93
N LEU A 53 0.22 7.41 2.38
CA LEU A 53 0.56 6.16 1.71
C LEU A 53 -0.66 5.26 1.53
N LEU A 54 -1.48 5.13 2.57
CA LEU A 54 -2.69 4.33 2.51
C LEU A 54 -3.74 4.96 1.56
N ALA A 55 -3.96 6.28 1.62
CA ALA A 55 -4.88 6.98 0.72
C ALA A 55 -4.48 6.85 -0.76
N VAL A 56 -3.20 7.05 -1.07
CA VAL A 56 -2.63 6.91 -2.41
C VAL A 56 -2.83 5.48 -2.93
N THR A 57 -2.60 4.47 -2.10
CA THR A 57 -2.75 3.06 -2.50
C THR A 57 -4.20 2.58 -2.54
N ASP A 58 -5.13 3.21 -1.81
CA ASP A 58 -6.58 2.97 -1.92
C ASP A 58 -7.10 3.28 -3.34
N ARG A 59 -6.39 4.15 -4.09
CA ARG A 59 -6.76 4.57 -5.45
C ARG A 59 -6.36 3.58 -6.55
N PHE A 60 -5.49 2.60 -6.29
CA PHE A 60 -5.06 1.63 -7.32
C PHE A 60 -6.23 0.86 -7.96
N GLY A 61 -7.23 0.51 -7.17
CA GLY A 61 -8.42 -0.20 -7.67
C GLY A 61 -9.40 0.67 -8.46
N LYS A 62 -9.24 2.00 -8.44
CA LYS A 62 -10.18 2.95 -9.04
C LYS A 62 -9.73 3.47 -10.41
N GLY A 63 -8.67 2.89 -11.00
CA GLY A 63 -8.16 3.29 -12.32
C GLY A 63 -7.45 4.65 -12.34
N TYR A 64 -7.20 5.26 -11.19
CA TYR A 64 -6.36 6.45 -11.12
C TYR A 64 -4.91 6.06 -11.40
N GLY A 65 -4.21 6.87 -12.21
CA GLY A 65 -2.78 6.76 -12.44
C GLY A 65 -2.00 7.10 -11.17
N VAL A 66 -1.93 6.16 -10.25
CA VAL A 66 -1.16 6.31 -9.02
C VAL A 66 0.29 5.93 -9.31
N SER A 67 1.21 6.83 -8.98
CA SER A 67 2.63 6.61 -9.21
C SER A 67 3.21 5.59 -8.22
N ASP A 68 3.75 4.49 -8.75
CA ASP A 68 4.52 3.50 -7.98
C ASP A 68 5.66 4.16 -7.20
N THR A 69 6.26 5.17 -7.81
CA THR A 69 7.37 5.98 -7.29
C THR A 69 6.95 6.77 -6.06
N GLN A 70 5.78 7.42 -6.09
CA GLN A 70 5.28 8.22 -4.96
C GLN A 70 5.08 7.35 -3.71
N ALA A 71 4.52 6.15 -3.86
CA ALA A 71 4.34 5.23 -2.74
C ALA A 71 5.68 4.78 -2.14
N LYS A 72 6.70 4.53 -2.99
CA LYS A 72 8.05 4.15 -2.54
C LYS A 72 8.76 5.31 -1.81
N GLU A 73 8.62 6.53 -2.29
CA GLU A 73 9.18 7.73 -1.64
C GLU A 73 8.56 7.97 -0.26
N LEU A 74 7.25 7.75 -0.12
CA LEU A 74 6.57 7.83 1.17
C LEU A 74 7.06 6.74 2.13
N LEU A 75 7.17 5.48 1.66
CA LEU A 75 7.69 4.37 2.47
C LEU A 75 9.11 4.61 2.98
N ALA A 76 9.98 5.24 2.18
CA ALA A 76 11.34 5.56 2.58
C ALA A 76 11.40 6.53 3.78
N ARG A 77 10.35 7.32 4.00
CA ARG A 77 10.24 8.29 5.11
C ARG A 77 9.54 7.73 6.35
N VAL A 78 8.93 6.54 6.25
CA VAL A 78 8.28 5.88 7.39
C VAL A 78 9.35 5.40 8.37
N LYS A 79 9.19 5.75 9.63
CA LYS A 79 10.08 5.35 10.74
C LYS A 79 9.61 4.04 11.35
N GLY A 80 10.56 3.29 11.88
CA GLY A 80 10.34 1.95 12.44
C GLY A 80 10.51 0.84 11.40
N GLU A 81 11.12 -0.26 11.81
CA GLU A 81 11.38 -1.41 10.92
C GLU A 81 10.10 -2.22 10.69
N TYR A 82 9.31 -2.40 11.75
CA TYR A 82 8.00 -3.03 11.68
C TYR A 82 7.08 -2.29 10.70
N GLU A 83 6.92 -0.98 10.86
CA GLU A 83 6.04 -0.15 10.03
C GLU A 83 6.48 -0.20 8.57
N ARG A 84 7.79 -0.08 8.29
CA ARG A 84 8.32 -0.18 6.93
C ARG A 84 8.02 -1.54 6.31
N ALA A 85 8.25 -2.65 7.02
CA ALA A 85 7.93 -3.98 6.51
C ALA A 85 6.42 -4.15 6.28
N TYR A 86 5.61 -3.75 7.26
CA TYR A 86 4.16 -3.90 7.24
C TYR A 86 3.51 -3.10 6.10
N TYR A 87 3.84 -1.81 5.96
CA TYR A 87 3.27 -0.97 4.92
C TYR A 87 3.81 -1.30 3.52
N THR A 88 5.03 -1.85 3.41
CA THR A 88 5.52 -2.41 2.14
C THR A 88 4.68 -3.63 1.72
N GLY A 89 4.32 -4.49 2.67
CA GLY A 89 3.39 -5.60 2.41
C GLY A 89 2.01 -5.12 1.94
N ILE A 90 1.44 -4.11 2.60
CA ILE A 90 0.15 -3.50 2.18
C ILE A 90 0.24 -2.95 0.75
N LEU A 91 1.36 -2.30 0.39
CA LEU A 91 1.56 -1.75 -0.94
C LEU A 91 1.51 -2.86 -2.00
N ALA A 92 2.25 -3.95 -1.81
CA ALA A 92 2.24 -5.12 -2.69
C ALA A 92 0.86 -5.78 -2.75
N GLU A 93 0.19 -5.98 -1.60
CA GLU A 93 -1.15 -6.55 -1.50
C GLU A 93 -2.17 -5.76 -2.36
N ARG A 94 -2.17 -4.43 -2.23
CA ARG A 94 -3.13 -3.56 -2.94
C ARG A 94 -2.87 -3.52 -4.45
N ARG A 95 -1.61 -3.57 -4.86
CA ARG A 95 -1.24 -3.69 -6.29
C ARG A 95 -1.69 -5.02 -6.87
N ALA A 96 -1.45 -6.12 -6.16
CA ALA A 96 -1.91 -7.45 -6.55
C ALA A 96 -3.43 -7.51 -6.71
N LYS A 97 -4.18 -6.94 -5.75
CA LYS A 97 -5.66 -6.82 -5.84
C LYS A 97 -6.10 -5.99 -7.05
N ALA A 98 -5.48 -4.84 -7.29
CA ALA A 98 -5.82 -3.99 -8.43
C ALA A 98 -5.54 -4.69 -9.77
N LYS A 99 -4.41 -5.40 -9.89
CA LYS A 99 -4.08 -6.19 -11.07
C LYS A 99 -5.06 -7.35 -11.28
N LEU A 100 -5.38 -8.08 -10.21
CA LEU A 100 -6.38 -9.15 -10.28
C LEU A 100 -7.74 -8.61 -10.77
N ALA A 101 -8.15 -7.43 -10.31
CA ALA A 101 -9.40 -6.79 -10.72
C ALA A 101 -9.40 -6.28 -12.18
N GLN A 102 -8.24 -5.89 -12.73
CA GLN A 102 -8.13 -5.48 -14.14
C GLN A 102 -8.45 -6.61 -15.12
N GLY A 103 -8.19 -7.87 -14.74
CA GLY A 103 -8.61 -9.04 -15.52
C GLY A 103 -7.95 -9.21 -16.90
N THR A 104 -6.87 -8.46 -17.21
CA THR A 104 -6.16 -8.59 -18.49
C THR A 104 -5.35 -9.89 -18.54
N PRO A 105 -5.00 -10.41 -19.74
CA PRO A 105 -4.15 -11.58 -19.88
C PRO A 105 -2.86 -11.47 -19.04
N GLY A 106 -2.50 -12.54 -18.33
CA GLY A 106 -1.35 -12.56 -17.41
C GLY A 106 -1.59 -11.92 -16.04
N SER A 107 -2.67 -11.17 -15.83
CA SER A 107 -2.97 -10.50 -14.54
C SER A 107 -3.05 -11.46 -13.35
N ARG A 108 -3.46 -12.71 -13.59
CA ARG A 108 -3.55 -13.73 -12.53
C ARG A 108 -2.18 -14.16 -12.00
N HIS A 109 -1.19 -14.30 -12.88
CA HIS A 109 0.19 -14.62 -12.49
C HIS A 109 0.84 -13.42 -11.80
N TYR A 110 0.68 -12.20 -12.36
CA TYR A 110 1.13 -10.99 -11.68
C TYR A 110 0.50 -10.79 -10.30
N ALA A 111 -0.78 -11.11 -10.15
CA ALA A 111 -1.45 -11.06 -8.86
C ALA A 111 -0.88 -12.11 -7.90
N TYR A 112 -0.61 -13.34 -8.36
CA TYR A 112 0.05 -14.36 -7.55
C TYR A 112 1.39 -13.86 -7.00
N ASP A 113 2.26 -13.36 -7.89
CA ASP A 113 3.59 -12.87 -7.51
C ASP A 113 3.50 -11.70 -6.53
N GLY A 114 2.58 -10.75 -6.78
CA GLY A 114 2.35 -9.63 -5.88
C GLY A 114 1.80 -10.04 -4.51
N PHE A 115 0.94 -11.05 -4.43
CA PHE A 115 0.49 -11.60 -3.14
C PHE A 115 1.60 -12.34 -2.41
N ARG A 116 2.46 -13.07 -3.11
CA ARG A 116 3.64 -13.72 -2.51
C ARG A 116 4.65 -12.70 -2.00
N GLU A 117 4.90 -11.63 -2.75
CA GLU A 117 5.72 -10.51 -2.30
C GLU A 117 5.13 -9.90 -1.02
N ALA A 118 3.82 -9.64 -0.99
CA ALA A 118 3.15 -9.11 0.20
C ALA A 118 3.31 -10.04 1.41
N MET A 119 3.12 -11.35 1.22
CA MET A 119 3.29 -12.37 2.26
C MET A 119 4.72 -12.38 2.83
N ASN A 120 5.75 -12.33 1.98
CA ASN A 120 7.15 -12.25 2.42
C ASN A 120 7.42 -10.99 3.28
N TRP A 121 6.77 -9.87 2.95
CA TRP A 121 6.88 -8.64 3.74
C TRP A 121 6.12 -8.74 5.07
N PHE A 122 4.96 -9.39 5.09
CA PHE A 122 4.22 -9.61 6.33
C PHE A 122 4.95 -10.58 7.26
N GLU A 123 5.66 -11.60 6.74
CA GLU A 123 6.52 -12.47 7.54
C GLU A 123 7.68 -11.68 8.20
N LYS A 124 8.32 -10.78 7.45
CA LYS A 124 9.33 -9.86 8.00
C LYS A 124 8.73 -8.95 9.08
N ALA A 125 7.54 -8.41 8.85
CA ALA A 125 6.84 -7.59 9.84
C ALA A 125 6.47 -8.41 11.08
N GLU A 126 6.03 -9.65 10.90
CA GLU A 126 5.73 -10.58 12.00
C GLU A 126 6.95 -10.79 12.90
N ALA A 127 8.15 -11.00 12.32
CA ALA A 127 9.37 -11.19 13.08
C ALA A 127 9.77 -9.96 13.93
N LEU A 128 9.27 -8.78 13.57
CA LEU A 128 9.56 -7.50 14.22
C LEU A 128 8.40 -6.99 15.10
N ARG A 129 7.28 -7.73 15.16
CA ARG A 129 6.03 -7.19 15.71
C ARG A 129 6.11 -6.95 17.22
N PRO A 130 5.52 -5.84 17.72
CA PRO A 130 5.27 -5.69 19.15
C PRO A 130 4.36 -6.79 19.69
N ALA A 131 4.50 -7.10 20.98
CA ALA A 131 3.61 -8.05 21.65
C ALA A 131 2.14 -7.61 21.52
N GLY A 132 1.27 -8.52 21.06
CA GLY A 132 -0.15 -8.27 20.86
C GLY A 132 -0.52 -7.58 19.53
N ASN A 133 0.45 -7.28 18.66
CA ASN A 133 0.17 -6.75 17.32
C ASN A 133 0.20 -7.87 16.27
N ASP A 134 -0.96 -8.47 15.99
CA ASP A 134 -1.09 -9.55 15.01
C ASP A 134 -1.55 -9.07 13.61
N ASP A 135 -1.46 -7.78 13.33
CA ASP A 135 -1.93 -7.19 12.07
C ASP A 135 -1.26 -7.83 10.86
N ALA A 136 0.06 -8.08 10.93
CA ALA A 136 0.82 -8.76 9.89
C ALA A 136 0.26 -10.17 9.59
N LEU A 137 -0.12 -10.92 10.63
CA LEU A 137 -0.71 -12.26 10.49
C LEU A 137 -2.08 -12.21 9.80
N LEU A 138 -2.93 -11.25 10.20
CA LEU A 138 -4.25 -11.06 9.59
C LEU A 138 -4.14 -10.73 8.10
N ARG A 139 -3.14 -9.91 7.73
CA ARG A 139 -2.86 -9.55 6.34
C ARG A 139 -2.30 -10.73 5.54
N TRP A 140 -1.32 -11.46 6.07
CA TRP A 140 -0.79 -12.67 5.44
C TRP A 140 -1.91 -13.69 5.16
N ASN A 141 -2.77 -13.94 6.15
CA ASN A 141 -3.91 -14.85 6.01
C ASN A 141 -4.90 -14.38 4.94
N THR A 142 -5.08 -13.06 4.79
CA THR A 142 -5.90 -12.49 3.72
C THR A 142 -5.32 -12.79 2.35
N CYS A 143 -4.00 -12.62 2.16
CA CYS A 143 -3.32 -12.97 0.91
C CYS A 143 -3.47 -14.46 0.59
N ALA A 144 -3.22 -15.35 1.56
CA ALA A 144 -3.36 -16.79 1.39
C ALA A 144 -4.78 -17.20 0.93
N ARG A 145 -5.81 -16.67 1.59
CA ARG A 145 -7.21 -16.94 1.23
C ARG A 145 -7.56 -16.42 -0.17
N ILE A 146 -7.00 -15.29 -0.59
CA ILE A 146 -7.24 -14.75 -1.94
C ILE A 146 -6.59 -15.64 -3.00
N ILE A 147 -5.34 -16.09 -2.77
CA ILE A 147 -4.64 -17.02 -3.66
C ILE A 147 -5.45 -18.30 -3.84
N GLU A 148 -5.87 -18.91 -2.73
CA GLU A 148 -6.64 -20.16 -2.73
C GLU A 148 -7.99 -19.99 -3.43
N LYS A 149 -8.79 -19.00 -3.00
CA LYS A 149 -10.12 -18.72 -3.57
C LYS A 149 -10.08 -18.51 -5.08
N ASN A 150 -9.06 -17.83 -5.57
CA ASN A 150 -8.93 -17.53 -7.00
C ASN A 150 -8.13 -18.57 -7.76
N ARG A 151 -7.57 -19.62 -7.12
CA ARG A 151 -6.66 -20.60 -7.73
C ARG A 151 -5.53 -19.92 -8.50
N LEU A 152 -4.88 -18.96 -7.84
CA LEU A 152 -3.73 -18.25 -8.43
C LEU A 152 -2.50 -19.14 -8.37
N VAL A 153 -1.74 -19.15 -9.46
CA VAL A 153 -0.53 -19.95 -9.60
C VAL A 153 0.58 -19.10 -10.18
N ALA A 154 1.82 -19.48 -9.87
CA ALA A 154 3.01 -18.91 -10.50
C ALA A 154 2.90 -19.04 -12.03
N ARG A 155 3.58 -18.15 -12.74
CA ARG A 155 3.79 -18.35 -14.17
C ARG A 155 4.69 -19.59 -14.34
N GLU A 156 4.31 -20.52 -15.19
CA GLU A 156 5.24 -21.56 -15.62
C GLU A 156 6.37 -20.86 -16.38
N GLU A 157 7.60 -21.00 -15.90
CA GLU A 157 8.76 -20.61 -16.69
C GLU A 157 8.77 -21.52 -17.92
N GLU A 158 8.36 -21.00 -19.07
CA GLU A 158 8.74 -21.63 -20.33
C GLU A 158 10.27 -21.65 -20.34
N ASN A 159 10.85 -22.83 -20.09
CA ASN A 159 12.21 -23.14 -20.47
C ASN A 159 12.28 -22.97 -21.99
N VAL A 160 12.50 -21.73 -22.44
CA VAL A 160 12.89 -21.44 -23.81
C VAL A 160 14.30 -22.00 -23.93
N GLU A 161 14.40 -23.28 -24.26
CA GLU A 161 15.66 -23.86 -24.71
C GLU A 161 16.13 -22.99 -25.89
N PRO A 162 17.31 -22.34 -25.79
CA PRO A 162 17.84 -21.59 -26.91
C PRO A 162 18.02 -22.56 -28.08
N PRO A 163 17.65 -22.18 -29.32
CA PRO A 163 17.84 -23.04 -30.47
C PRO A 163 19.33 -23.41 -30.55
N LEU A 164 19.60 -24.71 -30.59
CA LEU A 164 20.95 -25.23 -30.81
C LEU A 164 21.41 -24.77 -32.20
N GLU A 165 22.51 -24.01 -32.23
CA GLU A 165 23.23 -23.63 -33.46
C GLU A 165 23.85 -24.85 -34.15
#